data_AF-A0A976JKN6-F1
#
_entry.id   AF-A0A976JKN6-F1
#
_cell.length_a   1.000
_cell.length_b   1.000
_cell.length_c   1.000
_cell.angle_alpha   90.00
_cell.angle_beta   90.00
_cell.angle_gamma   90.00
#
_symmetry.space_group_name_H-M   'P 1'
#
loop_
_entity.id
_entity.type
_entity.pdbx_description
1 polymer ?
#
loop_
_entity_poly.entity_id
_entity_poly.type
_entity_poly.pdbx_seq_one_letter_code
_entity_poly.pdbx_strand_id
1 'polypeptide(L)'
;MRIILLFLLSFSTAYAENSLTLHIIRSPNGLDWSHPRSLARTVVMNALSPKNRMIGHVAVELKCEAVDGGAEIHELTGTSNAKSSVYSNQILFKKMGFGVIFDTYDGVLESKNELLEEFEKKYNKKRRNRITFIKHLINSQTCLRLKAYLDEYRKMGYGNFYGLPLRPLQREGAGCSAFGVSFLSNAGLMREEFSENWTYDLRVPSDLIGGEFHPDGSNKVNLFKLYFLKNSKNRWASADEDHKRIFFWDPDTMYRWTLERVRNMDYPRALIVKRGESHGLVIQAEHIPTPDGPLFEN
;
A
#
# COMPACT_ATOMS: atom_id res chain seq x y z
N MET A 1 -19.40 2.76 -61.21
CA MET A 1 -18.27 2.40 -60.34
C MET A 1 -18.76 2.47 -58.90
N ARG A 2 -19.09 1.34 -58.26
CA ARG A 2 -19.61 1.29 -56.88
C ARG A 2 -18.42 1.08 -55.94
N ILE A 3 -18.14 2.08 -55.10
CA ILE A 3 -17.13 2.01 -54.05
C ILE A 3 -17.76 1.25 -52.88
N ILE A 4 -17.30 0.02 -52.64
CA ILE A 4 -17.65 -0.76 -51.46
C ILE A 4 -16.71 -0.32 -50.35
N LEU A 5 -17.23 0.43 -49.38
CA LEU A 5 -16.52 0.76 -48.14
C LEU A 5 -16.56 -0.49 -47.25
N LEU A 6 -15.47 -1.24 -47.17
CA LEU A 6 -15.31 -2.29 -46.16
C LEU A 6 -15.08 -1.62 -44.80
N PHE A 7 -16.12 -1.58 -43.98
CA PHE A 7 -15.98 -1.38 -42.54
C PHE A 7 -15.35 -2.64 -41.95
N LEU A 8 -14.04 -2.60 -41.69
CA LEU A 8 -13.38 -3.54 -40.79
C LEU A 8 -13.87 -3.25 -39.37
N LEU A 9 -14.94 -3.93 -38.98
CA LEU A 9 -15.33 -4.09 -37.58
C LEU A 9 -14.24 -4.92 -36.91
N SER A 10 -13.25 -4.25 -36.33
CA SER A 10 -12.34 -4.84 -35.36
C SER A 10 -13.14 -5.21 -34.12
N PHE A 11 -13.69 -6.42 -34.09
CA PHE A 11 -14.15 -7.06 -32.87
C PHE A 11 -12.95 -7.18 -31.94
N SER A 12 -12.78 -6.22 -31.03
CA SER A 12 -11.93 -6.40 -29.86
C SER A 12 -12.64 -7.43 -28.99
N THR A 13 -12.33 -8.71 -29.20
CA THR A 13 -12.58 -9.73 -28.20
C THR A 13 -11.87 -9.26 -26.94
N ALA A 14 -12.65 -8.84 -25.94
CA ALA A 14 -12.16 -8.56 -24.60
C ALA A 14 -11.71 -9.89 -24.00
N TYR A 15 -10.54 -10.37 -24.40
CA TYR A 15 -9.84 -11.42 -23.69
C TYR A 15 -9.62 -10.89 -22.27
N ALA A 16 -10.11 -11.63 -21.27
CA ALA A 16 -9.69 -11.41 -19.90
C ALA A 16 -8.17 -11.45 -19.90
N GLU A 17 -7.51 -10.52 -19.20
CA GLU A 17 -6.07 -10.32 -19.32
C GLU A 17 -5.40 -10.52 -17.96
N ASN A 18 -4.39 -11.38 -17.91
CA ASN A 18 -3.55 -11.62 -16.73
C ASN A 18 -3.04 -10.29 -16.14
N SER A 19 -3.33 -10.03 -14.87
CA SER A 19 -2.96 -8.75 -14.26
C SER A 19 -2.77 -8.77 -12.75
N LEU A 20 -1.84 -7.92 -12.31
CA LEU A 20 -1.60 -7.54 -10.92
C LEU A 20 -1.99 -6.07 -10.74
N THR A 21 -2.98 -5.79 -9.90
CA THR A 21 -3.39 -4.42 -9.60
C THR A 21 -3.15 -4.07 -8.15
N LEU A 22 -2.46 -2.96 -7.91
CA LEU A 22 -2.41 -2.31 -6.60
C LEU A 22 -3.54 -1.28 -6.53
N HIS A 23 -4.48 -1.48 -5.61
CA HIS A 23 -5.52 -0.52 -5.28
C HIS A 23 -5.05 0.33 -4.12
N ILE A 24 -4.87 1.62 -4.36
CA ILE A 24 -4.20 2.54 -3.43
C ILE A 24 -5.23 3.54 -2.92
N ILE A 25 -5.50 3.50 -1.62
CA ILE A 25 -6.40 4.42 -0.93
C ILE A 25 -5.55 5.35 -0.07
N ARG A 26 -5.67 6.66 -0.31
CA ARG A 26 -5.05 7.65 0.57
C ARG A 26 -5.84 7.87 1.86
N SER A 27 -5.12 8.27 2.91
CA SER A 27 -5.70 8.74 4.16
C SER A 27 -6.60 9.97 3.93
N PRO A 28 -7.57 10.25 4.83
CA PRO A 28 -8.53 11.32 4.64
C PRO A 28 -7.93 12.70 4.35
N ASN A 29 -6.86 13.05 5.06
CA ASN A 29 -6.18 14.35 4.97
C ASN A 29 -4.70 14.24 4.57
N GLY A 30 -4.21 13.04 4.21
CA GLY A 30 -2.77 12.79 4.07
C GLY A 30 -2.10 12.56 5.43
N LEU A 31 -0.97 11.86 5.44
CA LEU A 31 0.01 11.84 6.51
C LEU A 31 1.21 12.70 6.09
N ASP A 32 1.59 13.64 6.96
CA ASP A 32 2.73 14.53 6.71
C ASP A 32 3.93 14.09 7.54
N TRP A 33 4.81 13.33 6.89
CA TRP A 33 6.03 12.79 7.46
C TRP A 33 7.21 13.78 7.45
N SER A 34 7.03 15.05 7.06
CA SER A 34 8.14 16.02 6.98
C SER A 34 8.77 16.28 8.35
N HIS A 35 7.95 16.36 9.41
CA HIS A 35 8.40 16.64 10.77
C HIS A 35 7.47 15.98 11.81
N PRO A 36 7.98 15.66 13.02
CA PRO A 36 7.21 15.13 14.13
C PRO A 36 5.85 15.80 14.38
N ARG A 37 5.83 17.14 14.48
CA ARG A 37 4.60 17.88 14.78
C ARG A 37 3.56 17.78 13.67
N SER A 38 4.01 17.81 12.41
CA SER A 38 3.14 17.68 11.24
C SER A 38 2.50 16.31 11.16
N LEU A 39 3.27 15.25 11.45
CA LEU A 39 2.75 13.89 11.51
C LEU A 39 1.71 13.75 12.61
N ALA A 40 2.03 14.20 13.83
CA ALA A 40 1.09 14.15 14.95
C ALA A 40 -0.22 14.89 14.63
N ARG A 41 -0.13 16.08 14.01
CA ARG A 41 -1.30 16.86 13.59
C ARG A 41 -2.15 16.10 12.56
N THR A 42 -1.54 15.56 11.51
CA THR A 42 -2.25 14.86 10.44
C THR A 42 -2.87 13.55 10.92
N VAL A 43 -2.18 12.80 11.79
CA VAL A 43 -2.74 11.61 12.46
C VAL A 43 -3.99 11.97 13.26
N VAL A 44 -3.96 13.03 14.07
CA VAL A 44 -5.15 13.49 14.82
C VAL A 44 -6.28 13.91 13.88
N MET A 45 -5.98 14.68 12.82
CA MET A 45 -6.98 15.08 11.84
C MET A 45 -7.61 13.88 11.12
N ASN A 46 -6.84 12.83 10.84
CA ASN A 46 -7.34 11.60 10.25
C ASN A 46 -8.16 10.78 11.25
N ALA A 47 -7.77 10.72 12.51
CA ALA A 47 -8.51 10.04 13.58
C ALA A 47 -9.88 10.66 13.86
N LEU A 48 -9.98 11.99 13.73
CA LEU A 48 -11.24 12.71 13.88
C LEU A 48 -12.09 12.70 12.61
N SER A 49 -11.57 12.17 11.49
CA SER A 49 -12.33 12.07 10.25
C SER A 49 -13.35 10.93 10.34
N PRO A 50 -14.61 11.13 9.91
CA PRO A 50 -15.60 10.05 9.85
C PRO A 50 -15.32 9.06 8.69
N LYS A 51 -14.15 9.16 8.06
CA LYS A 51 -13.77 8.39 6.87
C LYS A 51 -12.82 7.26 7.26
N ASN A 52 -13.12 6.06 6.77
CA ASN A 52 -12.25 4.89 6.96
C ASN A 52 -10.86 5.05 6.29
N ARG A 53 -9.94 4.15 6.67
CA ARG A 53 -8.53 4.08 6.25
C ARG A 53 -7.72 5.30 6.71
N MET A 54 -7.62 5.48 8.03
CA MET A 54 -6.99 6.67 8.66
C MET A 54 -5.52 6.89 8.28
N ILE A 55 -4.80 5.83 7.94
CA ILE A 55 -3.39 5.87 7.53
C ILE A 55 -3.21 5.51 6.04
N GLY A 56 -4.30 5.56 5.27
CA GLY A 56 -4.33 5.01 3.92
C GLY A 56 -4.42 3.48 3.93
N HIS A 57 -4.38 2.88 2.75
CA HIS A 57 -4.45 1.44 2.55
C HIS A 57 -4.00 1.04 1.15
N VAL A 58 -3.38 -0.14 1.03
CA VAL A 58 -3.08 -0.78 -0.25
C VAL A 58 -3.60 -2.20 -0.22
N ALA A 59 -4.31 -2.57 -1.29
CA ALA A 59 -4.77 -3.93 -1.54
C ALA A 59 -4.29 -4.41 -2.90
N VAL A 60 -4.22 -5.72 -3.06
CA VAL A 60 -3.76 -6.40 -4.27
C VAL A 60 -4.92 -7.14 -4.90
N GLU A 61 -5.17 -6.90 -6.18
CA GLU A 61 -6.05 -7.71 -7.03
C GLU A 61 -5.18 -8.48 -8.04
N LEU A 62 -5.28 -9.82 -8.03
CA LEU A 62 -4.66 -10.70 -9.00
C LEU A 62 -5.76 -11.35 -9.84
N LYS A 63 -5.68 -11.16 -11.16
CA LYS A 63 -6.56 -11.82 -12.13
C LYS A 63 -5.71 -12.67 -13.05
N CYS A 64 -5.94 -13.97 -13.09
CA CYS A 64 -5.32 -14.86 -14.06
C CYS A 64 -6.39 -15.48 -14.96
N GLU A 65 -6.08 -15.52 -16.25
CA GLU A 65 -6.83 -16.29 -17.23
C GLU A 65 -6.78 -17.78 -16.90
N ALA A 66 -7.82 -18.49 -17.31
CA ALA A 66 -7.83 -19.95 -17.28
C ALA A 66 -6.74 -20.50 -18.22
N VAL A 67 -5.80 -21.24 -17.66
CA VAL A 67 -4.81 -22.02 -18.44
C VAL A 67 -5.35 -23.43 -18.63
N ASP A 68 -5.39 -23.92 -19.87
CA ASP A 68 -5.72 -25.31 -20.24
C ASP A 68 -7.03 -25.86 -19.62
N GLY A 69 -8.09 -25.04 -19.59
CA GLY A 69 -9.39 -25.45 -19.04
C GLY A 69 -9.49 -25.40 -17.51
N GLY A 70 -8.48 -24.83 -16.84
CA GLY A 70 -8.52 -24.52 -15.41
C GLY A 70 -9.51 -23.41 -15.06
N ALA A 71 -9.67 -23.15 -13.75
CA ALA A 71 -10.49 -22.05 -13.28
C ALA A 71 -9.76 -20.70 -13.41
N GLU A 72 -10.50 -19.65 -13.77
CA GLU A 72 -10.00 -18.28 -13.66
C GLU A 72 -9.63 -17.97 -12.20
N ILE A 73 -8.49 -17.32 -12.00
CA ILE A 73 -8.06 -16.87 -10.68
C ILE A 73 -8.50 -15.42 -10.53
N HIS A 74 -9.27 -15.10 -9.50
CA HIS A 74 -9.56 -13.72 -9.13
C HIS A 74 -9.45 -13.54 -7.62
N GLU A 75 -8.25 -13.19 -7.20
CA GLU A 75 -7.91 -12.86 -5.83
C GLU A 75 -7.98 -11.36 -5.63
N LEU A 76 -8.55 -10.93 -4.51
CA LEU A 76 -8.49 -9.55 -4.05
C LEU A 76 -8.36 -9.57 -2.54
N THR A 77 -7.26 -9.03 -2.02
CA THR A 77 -6.97 -9.02 -0.59
C THR A 77 -6.00 -7.91 -0.22
N GLY A 78 -5.86 -7.64 1.07
CA GLY A 78 -4.92 -6.70 1.65
C GLY A 78 -4.65 -7.09 3.09
N THR A 79 -3.57 -6.59 3.68
CA THR A 79 -3.34 -6.76 5.13
C THR A 79 -3.91 -5.57 5.88
N SER A 80 -4.57 -5.84 7.01
CA SER A 80 -5.03 -4.82 7.93
C SER A 80 -4.91 -5.30 9.37
N ASN A 81 -5.13 -4.41 10.33
CA ASN A 81 -5.26 -4.78 11.74
C ASN A 81 -6.64 -5.43 11.95
N ALA A 82 -6.67 -6.62 12.56
CA ALA A 82 -7.89 -7.38 12.84
C ALA A 82 -8.90 -6.60 13.71
N LYS A 83 -8.43 -5.64 14.53
CA LYS A 83 -9.27 -4.82 15.40
C LYS A 83 -8.92 -3.34 15.24
N SER A 84 -9.59 -2.66 14.32
CA SER A 84 -9.35 -1.25 13.98
C SER A 84 -9.39 -0.28 15.18
N SER A 85 -10.23 -0.55 16.19
CA SER A 85 -10.36 0.27 17.41
C SER A 85 -9.15 0.21 18.34
N VAL A 86 -8.35 -0.87 18.27
CA VAL A 86 -7.13 -1.01 19.07
C VAL A 86 -6.13 0.04 18.64
N TYR A 87 -5.87 0.19 17.34
CA TYR A 87 -4.90 1.15 16.81
C TYR A 87 -5.24 2.60 17.18
N SER A 88 -6.50 3.03 16.99
CA SER A 88 -6.93 4.38 17.35
C SER A 88 -6.85 4.64 18.86
N ASN A 89 -7.26 3.67 19.68
CA ASN A 89 -7.20 3.82 21.13
C ASN A 89 -5.76 3.87 21.65
N GLN A 90 -4.87 3.09 21.04
CA GLN A 90 -3.46 3.09 21.41
C GLN A 90 -2.75 4.39 21.06
N ILE A 91 -2.97 4.90 19.84
CA ILE A 91 -2.46 6.20 19.38
C ILE A 91 -2.94 7.33 20.28
N LEU A 92 -4.23 7.37 20.59
CA LEU A 92 -4.84 8.49 21.32
C LEU A 92 -4.58 8.41 22.84
N PHE A 93 -4.57 7.21 23.43
CA PHE A 93 -4.67 7.07 24.89
C PHE A 93 -3.49 6.34 25.57
N LYS A 94 -2.74 5.44 24.89
CA LYS A 94 -1.67 4.66 25.56
C LYS A 94 -0.35 5.42 25.80
N LYS A 95 -0.28 6.72 25.49
CA LYS A 95 0.92 7.57 25.68
C LYS A 95 2.20 6.96 25.06
N MET A 96 2.07 6.28 23.92
CA MET A 96 3.19 5.63 23.23
C MET A 96 3.93 6.55 22.26
N GLY A 97 3.40 7.75 21.98
CA GLY A 97 3.99 8.69 21.02
C GLY A 97 4.21 8.02 19.66
N PHE A 98 5.42 8.13 19.13
CA PHE A 98 5.84 7.42 17.92
C PHE A 98 6.29 5.97 18.15
N GLY A 99 6.28 5.48 19.39
CA GLY A 99 6.46 4.06 19.70
C GLY A 99 5.47 3.16 18.95
N VAL A 100 4.26 3.66 18.72
CA VAL A 100 3.20 2.97 17.95
C VAL A 100 3.61 2.57 16.53
N ILE A 101 4.59 3.26 15.93
CA ILE A 101 5.05 2.97 14.57
C ILE A 101 5.92 1.70 14.55
N PHE A 102 6.53 1.34 15.68
CA PHE A 102 7.37 0.16 15.83
C PHE A 102 6.63 -1.07 16.34
N ASP A 103 5.34 -0.92 16.61
CA ASP A 103 4.50 -1.94 17.21
C ASP A 103 3.96 -2.91 16.14
N THR A 104 3.57 -4.09 16.61
CA THR A 104 3.00 -5.17 15.81
C THR A 104 1.66 -5.57 16.39
N TYR A 105 0.70 -5.78 15.50
CA TYR A 105 -0.70 -6.04 15.84
C TYR A 105 -1.16 -7.37 15.29
N ASP A 106 -2.21 -7.90 15.88
CA ASP A 106 -3.03 -8.95 15.26
C ASP A 106 -3.47 -8.47 13.87
N GLY A 107 -2.96 -9.14 12.86
CA GLY A 107 -3.25 -8.90 11.46
C GLY A 107 -4.42 -9.74 10.97
N VAL A 108 -4.97 -9.34 9.82
CA VAL A 108 -5.91 -10.14 9.04
C VAL A 108 -5.71 -9.89 7.56
N LEU A 109 -5.93 -10.91 6.74
CA LEU A 109 -6.11 -10.76 5.30
C LEU A 109 -7.57 -10.43 5.01
N GLU A 110 -7.79 -9.28 4.40
CA GLU A 110 -9.13 -8.78 4.10
C GLU A 110 -9.81 -9.61 3.01
N SER A 111 -11.12 -9.76 3.15
CA SER A 111 -11.88 -10.54 2.19
C SER A 111 -12.12 -9.77 0.89
N LYS A 112 -12.19 -10.52 -0.21
CA LYS A 112 -12.53 -9.98 -1.53
C LYS A 112 -13.84 -9.20 -1.53
N ASN A 113 -14.88 -9.72 -0.88
CA ASN A 113 -16.21 -9.10 -0.91
C ASN A 113 -16.23 -7.74 -0.19
N GLU A 114 -15.60 -7.65 0.97
CA GLU A 114 -15.49 -6.38 1.72
C GLU A 114 -14.72 -5.33 0.93
N LEU A 115 -13.61 -5.72 0.29
CA LEU A 115 -12.81 -4.82 -0.54
C LEU A 115 -13.56 -4.39 -1.80
N LEU A 116 -14.25 -5.29 -2.49
CA LEU A 116 -15.09 -4.95 -3.65
C LEU A 116 -16.15 -3.91 -3.27
N GLU A 117 -16.87 -4.14 -2.17
CA GLU A 117 -17.89 -3.19 -1.70
C GLU A 117 -17.28 -1.82 -1.36
N GLU A 118 -16.13 -1.80 -0.67
CA GLU A 118 -15.42 -0.57 -0.35
C GLU A 118 -14.95 0.17 -1.62
N PHE A 119 -14.43 -0.57 -2.60
CA PHE A 119 -13.89 -0.03 -3.84
C PHE A 119 -14.99 0.54 -4.73
N GLU A 120 -16.10 -0.17 -4.90
CA GLU A 120 -17.24 0.33 -5.68
C GLU A 120 -17.74 1.67 -5.13
N LYS A 121 -17.84 1.80 -3.80
CA LYS A 121 -18.22 3.08 -3.17
C LYS A 121 -17.21 4.19 -3.41
N LYS A 122 -15.90 3.89 -3.36
CA LYS A 122 -14.86 4.92 -3.51
C LYS A 122 -14.62 5.32 -4.96
N TYR A 123 -14.55 4.35 -5.88
CA TYR A 123 -14.35 4.60 -7.30
C TYR A 123 -15.47 5.47 -7.85
N ASN A 124 -16.72 5.24 -7.47
CA ASN A 124 -17.86 5.99 -7.99
C ASN A 124 -18.15 7.32 -7.26
N LYS A 125 -17.30 7.73 -6.31
CA LYS A 125 -17.54 8.94 -5.52
C LYS A 125 -17.20 10.21 -6.30
N LYS A 126 -18.24 10.96 -6.67
CA LYS A 126 -18.12 12.29 -7.29
C LYS A 126 -17.47 13.28 -6.32
N ARG A 127 -16.36 13.88 -6.75
CA ARG A 127 -15.51 14.84 -6.01
C ARG A 127 -14.79 14.22 -4.79
N ARG A 128 -13.51 14.56 -4.63
CA ARG A 128 -12.63 14.09 -3.53
C ARG A 128 -12.42 12.57 -3.52
N ASN A 129 -12.15 12.01 -4.70
CA ASN A 129 -11.76 10.62 -4.81
C ASN A 129 -10.49 10.37 -3.98
N ARG A 130 -10.45 9.23 -3.29
CA ARG A 130 -9.33 8.83 -2.43
C ARG A 130 -8.73 7.49 -2.86
N ILE A 131 -9.22 6.91 -3.95
CA ILE A 131 -8.69 5.66 -4.49
C ILE A 131 -8.13 5.91 -5.89
N THR A 132 -6.98 5.30 -6.17
CA THR A 132 -6.37 5.17 -7.50
C THR A 132 -5.86 3.74 -7.63
N PHE A 133 -5.33 3.39 -8.79
CA PHE A 133 -4.80 2.06 -9.03
C PHE A 133 -3.61 2.10 -9.98
N ILE A 134 -2.73 1.12 -9.79
CA ILE A 134 -1.67 0.76 -10.75
C ILE A 134 -1.92 -0.69 -11.14
N LYS A 135 -2.36 -0.94 -12.37
CA LYS A 135 -2.53 -2.27 -12.96
C LYS A 135 -1.30 -2.59 -13.81
N HIS A 136 -0.66 -3.70 -13.53
CA HIS A 136 0.35 -4.30 -14.41
C HIS A 136 -0.30 -5.44 -15.16
N LEU A 137 -0.16 -5.42 -16.48
CA LEU A 137 -0.50 -6.56 -17.32
C LEU A 137 0.71 -7.49 -17.32
N ILE A 138 0.52 -8.74 -16.93
CA ILE A 138 1.61 -9.67 -16.64
C ILE A 138 1.45 -10.93 -17.47
N ASN A 139 2.54 -11.65 -17.71
CA ASN A 139 2.44 -12.96 -18.36
C ASN A 139 1.86 -14.02 -17.40
N SER A 140 1.42 -15.15 -17.97
CA SER A 140 0.76 -16.24 -17.22
C SER A 140 1.67 -16.84 -16.14
N GLN A 141 2.97 -16.97 -16.38
CA GLN A 141 3.93 -17.55 -15.43
C GLN A 141 4.07 -16.65 -14.19
N THR A 142 4.15 -15.34 -14.39
CA THR A 142 4.13 -14.37 -13.29
C THR A 142 2.82 -14.45 -12.51
N CYS A 143 1.68 -14.60 -13.19
CA CYS A 143 0.38 -14.73 -12.52
C CYS A 143 0.34 -15.96 -11.59
N LEU A 144 0.77 -17.12 -12.08
CA LEU A 144 0.84 -18.36 -11.30
C LEU A 144 1.84 -18.25 -10.13
N ARG A 145 2.99 -17.61 -10.33
CA ARG A 145 3.96 -17.35 -9.27
C ARG A 145 3.37 -16.49 -8.15
N LEU A 146 2.64 -15.42 -8.49
CA LEU A 146 1.99 -14.55 -7.51
C LEU A 146 0.87 -15.27 -6.75
N LYS A 147 0.14 -16.17 -7.42
CA LYS A 147 -0.82 -17.04 -6.75
C LYS A 147 -0.14 -17.95 -5.74
N ALA A 148 0.97 -18.59 -6.12
CA ALA A 148 1.75 -19.44 -5.22
C ALA A 148 2.28 -18.66 -3.99
N TYR A 149 2.80 -17.44 -4.21
CA TYR A 149 3.20 -16.53 -3.13
C TYR A 149 2.05 -16.25 -2.16
N LEU A 150 0.87 -15.88 -2.67
CA LEU A 150 -0.30 -15.59 -1.84
C LEU A 150 -0.79 -16.82 -1.06
N ASP A 151 -0.79 -17.99 -1.70
CA ASP A 151 -1.19 -19.25 -1.06
C ASP A 151 -0.25 -19.64 0.07
N GLU A 152 1.06 -19.53 -0.14
CA GLU A 152 2.05 -19.76 0.93
C GLU A 152 1.89 -18.74 2.06
N TYR A 153 1.73 -17.45 1.72
CA TYR A 153 1.51 -16.39 2.70
C TYR A 153 0.29 -16.65 3.60
N ARG A 154 -0.81 -17.15 3.00
CA ARG A 154 -2.02 -17.58 3.71
C ARG A 154 -1.77 -18.83 4.56
N LYS A 155 -1.21 -19.88 3.95
CA LYS A 155 -0.96 -21.18 4.59
C LYS A 155 -0.08 -21.05 5.83
N MET A 156 0.94 -20.19 5.76
CA MET A 156 1.88 -19.97 6.85
C MET A 156 1.38 -18.97 7.89
N GLY A 157 0.22 -18.35 7.67
CA GLY A 157 -0.39 -17.43 8.64
C GLY A 157 0.34 -16.08 8.76
N TYR A 158 1.15 -15.68 7.78
CA TYR A 158 1.85 -14.39 7.82
C TYR A 158 0.88 -13.20 7.82
N GLY A 159 -0.36 -13.40 7.33
CA GLY A 159 -1.45 -12.43 7.42
C GLY A 159 -1.88 -12.08 8.85
N ASN A 160 -1.49 -12.87 9.86
CA ASN A 160 -1.85 -12.67 11.26
C ASN A 160 -0.97 -11.64 11.97
N PHE A 161 0.04 -11.08 11.28
CA PHE A 161 0.95 -10.08 11.84
C PHE A 161 0.90 -8.81 10.98
N TYR A 162 0.50 -7.70 11.60
CA TYR A 162 0.35 -6.40 10.94
C TYR A 162 1.18 -5.32 11.64
N GLY A 163 1.98 -4.59 10.88
CA GLY A 163 2.82 -3.52 11.42
C GLY A 163 3.65 -2.88 10.32
N LEU A 164 4.02 -1.62 10.51
CA LEU A 164 4.91 -0.91 9.57
C LEU A 164 6.32 -1.53 9.44
N PRO A 165 6.97 -2.04 10.50
CA PRO A 165 8.34 -2.53 10.37
C PRO A 165 8.43 -3.94 9.77
N LEU A 166 7.31 -4.65 9.61
CA LEU A 166 7.30 -6.05 9.18
C LEU A 166 7.62 -6.18 7.69
N ARG A 167 8.46 -7.18 7.36
CA ARG A 167 8.92 -7.45 6.00
C ARG A 167 8.28 -8.72 5.44
N PRO A 168 7.32 -8.59 4.49
CA PRO A 168 6.59 -9.74 3.95
C PRO A 168 7.48 -10.79 3.29
N LEU A 169 8.50 -10.35 2.55
CA LEU A 169 9.43 -11.27 1.89
C LEU A 169 10.30 -12.05 2.89
N GLN A 170 10.41 -11.59 4.14
CA GLN A 170 11.16 -12.25 5.21
C GLN A 170 10.24 -13.00 6.19
N ARG A 171 8.99 -13.25 5.81
CA ARG A 171 8.02 -14.06 6.58
C ARG A 171 7.61 -13.45 7.93
N GLU A 172 7.72 -12.13 8.07
CA GLU A 172 7.43 -11.44 9.33
C GLU A 172 5.97 -10.98 9.46
N GLY A 173 5.19 -11.08 8.37
CA GLY A 173 3.92 -10.36 8.21
C GLY A 173 4.10 -9.07 7.41
N ALA A 174 3.13 -8.16 7.46
CA ALA A 174 3.22 -6.93 6.65
C ALA A 174 2.23 -5.84 7.05
N GLY A 175 2.68 -4.58 6.92
CA GLY A 175 1.79 -3.45 6.67
C GLY A 175 1.19 -3.51 5.25
N CYS A 176 0.06 -2.84 5.04
CA CYS A 176 -0.70 -2.97 3.77
C CYS A 176 0.10 -2.61 2.50
N SER A 177 0.89 -1.55 2.55
CA SER A 177 1.74 -1.09 1.44
C SER A 177 2.92 -2.03 1.21
N ALA A 178 3.60 -2.48 2.26
CA ALA A 178 4.66 -3.48 2.16
C ALA A 178 4.16 -4.79 1.55
N PHE A 179 2.95 -5.22 1.92
CA PHE A 179 2.28 -6.36 1.32
C PHE A 179 2.03 -6.16 -0.18
N GLY A 180 1.52 -5.00 -0.61
CA GLY A 180 1.37 -4.71 -2.04
C GLY A 180 2.70 -4.70 -2.81
N VAL A 181 3.75 -4.16 -2.19
CA VAL A 181 5.09 -4.09 -2.78
C VAL A 181 5.74 -5.47 -2.91
N SER A 182 5.49 -6.40 -2.00
CA SER A 182 6.05 -7.75 -2.12
C SER A 182 5.53 -8.53 -3.33
N PHE A 183 4.31 -8.22 -3.80
CA PHE A 183 3.82 -8.74 -5.08
C PHE A 183 4.58 -8.16 -6.26
N LEU A 184 4.91 -6.86 -6.24
CA LEU A 184 5.74 -6.29 -7.29
C LEU A 184 7.13 -6.93 -7.30
N SER A 185 7.72 -7.18 -6.12
CA SER A 185 9.04 -7.84 -6.03
C SER A 185 8.98 -9.25 -6.59
N ASN A 186 7.99 -10.04 -6.17
CA ASN A 186 7.80 -11.41 -6.67
C ASN A 186 7.45 -11.48 -8.16
N ALA A 187 6.93 -10.39 -8.73
CA ALA A 187 6.63 -10.28 -10.15
C ALA A 187 7.83 -9.80 -10.99
N GLY A 188 8.94 -9.38 -10.37
CA GLY A 188 10.05 -8.73 -11.07
C GLY A 188 9.70 -7.31 -11.55
N LEU A 189 8.70 -6.68 -10.92
CA LEU A 189 8.14 -5.38 -11.31
C LEU A 189 8.57 -4.24 -10.39
N MET A 190 9.36 -4.52 -9.35
CA MET A 190 9.93 -3.46 -8.52
C MET A 190 10.95 -2.64 -9.31
N ARG A 191 10.80 -1.32 -9.24
CA ARG A 191 11.67 -0.35 -9.89
C ARG A 191 12.28 0.57 -8.85
N GLU A 192 13.47 1.07 -9.11
CA GLU A 192 14.16 2.04 -8.25
C GLU A 192 13.28 3.27 -7.96
N GLU A 193 12.58 3.78 -8.97
CA GLU A 193 11.65 4.90 -8.82
C GLU A 193 10.53 4.63 -7.79
N PHE A 194 10.09 3.38 -7.61
CA PHE A 194 9.08 3.05 -6.61
C PHE A 194 9.69 3.15 -5.22
N SER A 195 10.88 2.60 -4.99
CA SER A 195 11.59 2.76 -3.72
C SER A 195 11.88 4.22 -3.39
N GLU A 196 12.28 5.03 -4.37
CA GLU A 196 12.61 6.45 -4.15
C GLU A 196 11.38 7.29 -3.80
N ASN A 197 10.22 6.98 -4.38
CA ASN A 197 9.04 7.84 -4.28
C ASN A 197 7.95 7.33 -3.33
N TRP A 198 7.95 6.04 -2.97
CA TRP A 198 6.89 5.43 -2.17
C TRP A 198 7.28 5.15 -0.73
N THR A 199 8.51 5.47 -0.34
CA THR A 199 9.06 5.08 0.95
C THR A 199 9.38 6.28 1.82
N TYR A 200 9.51 5.99 3.12
CA TYR A 200 10.23 6.84 4.04
C TYR A 200 11.28 6.01 4.76
N ASP A 201 12.40 6.67 5.05
CA ASP A 201 13.46 6.17 5.92
C ASP A 201 13.71 7.23 6.99
N LEU A 202 13.18 7.00 8.18
CA LEU A 202 13.13 7.99 9.26
C LEU A 202 13.99 7.55 10.43
N ARG A 203 14.66 8.52 11.03
CA ARG A 203 15.31 8.40 12.34
C ARG A 203 14.40 9.05 13.38
N VAL A 204 13.61 8.24 14.07
CA VAL A 204 12.66 8.71 15.08
C VAL A 204 13.43 9.02 16.36
N PRO A 205 13.45 10.27 16.85
CA PRO A 205 14.18 10.61 18.07
C PRO A 205 13.65 9.81 19.26
N SER A 206 14.56 9.25 20.07
CA SER A 206 14.20 8.38 21.20
C SER A 206 13.29 9.09 22.21
N ASP A 207 13.43 10.41 22.41
CA ASP A 207 12.57 11.18 23.33
C ASP A 207 11.09 11.34 22.88
N LEU A 208 10.80 10.99 21.62
CA LEU A 208 9.45 10.93 21.03
C LEU A 208 8.87 9.51 20.96
N ILE A 209 9.66 8.50 21.32
CA ILE A 209 9.25 7.09 21.40
C ILE A 209 8.84 6.81 22.85
N GLY A 210 7.57 6.46 23.06
CA GLY A 210 7.05 6.08 24.37
C GLY A 210 6.67 4.60 24.45
N GLY A 211 6.37 4.16 25.67
CA GLY A 211 6.00 2.76 25.94
C GLY A 211 7.21 1.82 25.94
N GLU A 212 6.97 0.55 25.67
CA GLU A 212 8.00 -0.52 25.67
C GLU A 212 9.07 -0.36 24.59
N PHE A 213 8.82 0.51 23.61
CA PHE A 213 9.78 0.79 22.54
C PHE A 213 10.84 1.82 22.92
N HIS A 214 10.72 2.48 24.08
CA HIS A 214 11.77 3.33 24.62
C HIS A 214 12.84 2.46 25.31
N PRO A 215 14.16 2.79 25.22
CA PRO A 215 15.24 1.95 25.75
C PRO A 215 15.10 1.54 27.23
N ASP A 216 14.48 2.38 28.06
CA ASP A 216 14.25 2.11 29.49
C ASP A 216 12.78 1.79 29.83
N GLY A 217 11.90 1.70 28.82
CA GLY A 217 10.45 1.43 28.98
C GLY A 217 9.65 2.49 29.75
N SER A 218 10.27 3.59 30.17
CA SER A 218 9.69 4.56 31.10
C SER A 218 9.11 5.81 30.42
N ASN A 219 9.54 6.12 29.20
CA ASN A 219 9.12 7.33 28.50
C ASN A 219 7.63 7.27 28.14
N LYS A 220 6.90 8.32 28.53
CA LYS A 220 5.48 8.49 28.24
C LYS A 220 5.33 9.69 27.32
N VAL A 221 4.89 9.44 26.09
CA VAL A 221 4.73 10.46 25.06
C VAL A 221 3.27 10.48 24.64
N ASN A 222 2.53 11.51 25.03
CA ASN A 222 1.17 11.70 24.55
C ASN A 222 1.15 12.56 23.27
N LEU A 223 0.05 12.51 22.53
CA LEU A 223 -0.10 13.30 21.29
C LEU A 223 -0.02 14.81 21.52
N PHE A 224 -0.42 15.31 22.71
CA PHE A 224 -0.28 16.72 23.05
C PHE A 224 1.19 17.16 23.11
N LYS A 225 2.08 16.33 23.68
CA LYS A 225 3.53 16.56 23.70
C LYS A 225 4.07 16.66 22.27
N LEU A 226 3.60 15.81 21.37
CA LEU A 226 4.00 15.83 19.96
C LEU A 226 3.45 17.06 19.22
N TYR A 227 2.20 17.43 19.49
CA TYR A 227 1.53 18.58 18.88
C TYR A 227 2.17 19.92 19.29
N PHE A 228 2.64 20.02 20.53
CA PHE A 228 3.26 21.23 21.09
C PHE A 228 4.79 21.13 21.24
N LEU A 229 5.45 20.28 20.43
CA LEU A 229 6.93 20.22 20.41
C LEU A 229 7.51 21.62 20.19
N LYS A 230 8.62 21.96 20.86
CA LYS A 230 9.34 23.21 20.58
C LYS A 230 9.96 23.15 19.18
N ASN A 231 10.16 24.30 18.53
CA ASN A 231 10.73 24.34 17.16
C ASN A 231 12.10 23.66 17.07
N SER A 232 12.94 23.80 18.11
CA SER A 232 14.25 23.12 18.18
C SER A 232 14.17 21.60 18.21
N LYS A 233 13.02 21.02 18.59
CA LYS A 233 12.76 19.57 18.66
C LYS A 233 11.81 19.08 17.57
N ASN A 234 11.37 19.96 16.66
CA ASN A 234 10.43 19.60 15.60
C ASN A 234 11.17 19.15 14.34
N ARG A 235 12.01 18.14 14.46
CA ARG A 235 12.72 17.50 13.34
C ARG A 235 12.97 16.03 13.65
N TRP A 236 13.16 15.24 12.61
CA TRP A 236 13.71 13.90 12.77
C TRP A 236 15.17 13.98 13.23
N ALA A 237 15.64 12.89 13.85
CA ALA A 237 17.00 12.83 14.38
C ALA A 237 18.03 12.77 13.24
N SER A 238 19.21 13.34 13.47
CA SER A 238 20.39 13.07 12.64
C SER A 238 21.01 11.72 13.02
N ALA A 239 22.01 11.28 12.26
CA ALA A 239 22.63 9.96 12.46
C ALA A 239 23.42 9.84 13.79
N ASP A 240 23.85 10.97 14.35
CA ASP A 240 24.64 11.10 15.59
C ASP A 240 23.78 11.31 16.85
N GLU A 241 22.48 11.56 16.69
CA GLU A 241 21.55 11.70 17.81
C GLU A 241 20.96 10.35 18.22
N ASP A 242 20.45 10.23 19.45
CA ASP A 242 19.76 9.02 19.90
C ASP A 242 18.42 8.85 19.16
N HIS A 243 18.28 7.73 18.43
CA HIS A 243 17.14 7.46 17.57
C HIS A 243 16.90 5.98 17.32
N LYS A 244 15.67 5.67 16.90
CA LYS A 244 15.34 4.39 16.26
C LYS A 244 15.00 4.61 14.80
N ARG A 245 15.65 3.86 13.90
CA ARG A 245 15.41 3.94 12.46
C ARG A 245 14.19 3.11 12.06
N ILE A 246 13.41 3.60 11.10
CA ILE A 246 12.35 2.83 10.46
C ILE A 246 12.32 3.10 8.96
N PHE A 247 12.19 2.03 8.19
CA PHE A 247 11.90 2.07 6.76
C PHE A 247 10.50 1.50 6.53
N PHE A 248 9.69 2.16 5.71
CA PHE A 248 8.35 1.67 5.36
C PHE A 248 7.86 2.26 4.04
N TRP A 249 6.85 1.60 3.47
CA TRP A 249 6.12 2.04 2.28
C TRP A 249 4.87 2.83 2.69
N ASP A 250 4.59 3.96 2.05
CA ASP A 250 3.50 4.86 2.47
C ASP A 250 2.40 4.97 1.40
N PRO A 251 1.15 4.56 1.69
CA PRO A 251 0.05 4.64 0.73
C PRO A 251 -0.22 6.05 0.19
N ASP A 252 0.03 7.10 0.97
CA ASP A 252 -0.22 8.49 0.55
C ASP A 252 0.81 8.96 -0.48
N THR A 253 2.08 8.58 -0.35
CA THR A 253 3.11 8.80 -1.38
C THR A 253 2.81 7.99 -2.64
N MET A 254 2.47 6.70 -2.54
CA MET A 254 2.06 5.86 -3.68
C MET A 254 0.88 6.50 -4.45
N TYR A 255 -0.12 6.99 -3.72
CA TYR A 255 -1.29 7.64 -4.29
C TYR A 255 -0.92 8.93 -5.04
N ARG A 256 -0.11 9.80 -4.41
CA ARG A 256 0.34 11.07 -5.03
C ARG A 256 1.17 10.80 -6.28
N TRP A 257 2.14 9.91 -6.18
CA TRP A 257 2.98 9.50 -7.31
C TRP A 257 2.10 9.03 -8.49
N THR A 258 1.15 8.13 -8.24
CA THR A 258 0.25 7.63 -9.30
C THR A 258 -0.54 8.77 -9.96
N LEU A 259 -1.11 9.68 -9.17
CA LEU A 259 -1.89 10.80 -9.70
C LEU A 259 -1.05 11.84 -10.43
N GLU A 260 0.22 12.01 -10.08
CA GLU A 260 1.13 12.90 -10.80
C GLU A 260 1.44 12.34 -12.19
N ARG A 261 1.69 11.04 -12.30
CA ARG A 261 1.93 10.36 -13.59
C ARG A 261 0.68 10.39 -14.48
N VAL A 262 -0.49 10.15 -13.89
CA VAL A 262 -1.78 10.32 -14.58
C VAL A 262 -1.96 11.76 -15.08
N ARG A 263 -1.64 12.78 -14.27
CA ARG A 263 -1.83 14.18 -14.65
C ARG A 263 -0.86 14.63 -15.74
N ASN A 264 0.38 14.17 -15.68
CA ASN A 264 1.42 14.55 -16.63
C ASN A 264 1.36 13.75 -17.93
N MET A 265 0.50 12.71 -18.01
CA MET A 265 0.43 11.78 -19.13
C MET A 265 1.79 11.17 -19.50
N ASP A 266 2.62 10.97 -18.47
CA ASP A 266 4.03 10.64 -18.63
C ASP A 266 4.36 9.43 -17.77
N TYR A 267 4.28 8.26 -18.39
CA TYR A 267 4.89 7.04 -17.88
C TYR A 267 5.10 6.03 -19.02
N PRO A 268 6.34 5.55 -19.26
CA PRO A 268 6.63 4.66 -20.37
C PRO A 268 5.78 3.40 -20.37
N ARG A 269 5.21 3.05 -21.54
CA ARG A 269 4.38 1.85 -21.76
C ARG A 269 3.18 1.75 -20.81
N ALA A 270 2.61 2.90 -20.42
CA ALA A 270 1.37 2.93 -19.66
C ALA A 270 0.24 3.64 -20.39
N LEU A 271 -0.97 3.17 -20.10
CA LEU A 271 -2.23 3.80 -20.47
C LEU A 271 -2.85 4.42 -19.23
N ILE A 272 -3.42 5.62 -19.38
CA ILE A 272 -4.27 6.21 -18.34
C ILE A 272 -5.68 5.68 -18.54
N VAL A 273 -6.21 5.02 -17.51
CA VAL A 273 -7.55 4.43 -17.56
C VAL A 273 -8.40 5.01 -16.45
N LYS A 274 -9.68 5.29 -16.79
CA LYS A 274 -10.69 5.74 -15.84
C LYS A 274 -11.51 4.53 -15.34
N ARG A 275 -11.67 4.41 -14.02
CA ARG A 275 -12.58 3.45 -13.35
C ARG A 275 -13.48 4.23 -12.40
N GLY A 276 -14.78 4.25 -12.67
CA GLY A 276 -15.70 5.16 -11.99
C GLY A 276 -15.25 6.60 -12.20
N GLU A 277 -15.02 7.34 -11.13
CA GLU A 277 -14.46 8.69 -11.10
C GLU A 277 -12.96 8.72 -10.73
N SER A 278 -12.28 7.58 -10.65
CA SER A 278 -10.82 7.52 -10.47
C SER A 278 -10.11 7.36 -11.79
N HIS A 279 -8.90 7.91 -11.85
CA HIS A 279 -7.92 7.56 -12.86
C HIS A 279 -6.83 6.69 -12.24
N GLY A 280 -6.27 5.80 -13.03
CA GLY A 280 -5.14 4.95 -12.67
C GLY A 280 -4.26 4.67 -13.88
N LEU A 281 -3.19 3.93 -13.65
CA LEU A 281 -2.21 3.53 -14.65
C LEU A 281 -2.43 2.06 -15.02
N VAL A 282 -2.35 1.74 -16.30
CA VAL A 282 -2.24 0.37 -16.80
C VAL A 282 -0.90 0.23 -17.51
N ILE A 283 0.03 -0.51 -16.91
CA ILE A 283 1.41 -0.69 -17.37
C ILE A 283 1.51 -2.04 -18.10
N GLN A 284 2.03 -2.02 -19.32
CA GLN A 284 2.28 -3.20 -20.15
C GLN A 284 3.56 -3.89 -19.67
N ALA A 285 3.45 -4.98 -18.92
CA ALA A 285 4.56 -5.65 -18.23
C ALA A 285 4.71 -7.14 -18.62
N GLU A 286 3.98 -7.62 -19.62
CA GLU A 286 3.93 -9.01 -20.07
C GLU A 286 5.28 -9.50 -20.61
N HIS A 287 6.05 -8.56 -21.17
CA HIS A 287 7.39 -8.78 -21.69
C HIS A 287 8.46 -8.95 -20.60
N ILE A 288 8.14 -8.65 -19.34
CA ILE A 288 9.09 -8.79 -18.23
C ILE A 288 9.14 -10.27 -17.82
N PRO A 289 10.33 -10.90 -17.78
CA PRO A 289 10.43 -12.31 -17.43
C PRO A 289 10.02 -12.54 -15.98
N THR A 290 9.36 -13.68 -15.74
CA THR A 290 9.02 -14.11 -14.39
C THR A 290 10.29 -14.43 -13.60
N PRO A 291 10.46 -13.90 -12.37
CA PRO A 291 11.59 -14.26 -11.52
C PRO A 291 11.64 -15.77 -11.24
N ASP A 292 12.84 -16.34 -11.29
CA ASP A 292 13.15 -17.75 -11.00
C ASP A 292 13.61 -18.00 -9.56
N GLY A 293 13.93 -16.94 -8.81
CA GLY A 293 14.33 -16.99 -7.41
C GLY A 293 13.22 -17.45 -6.43
N PRO A 294 13.54 -17.59 -5.13
CA PRO A 294 12.56 -18.02 -4.13
C PRO A 294 11.42 -17.01 -3.97
N LEU A 295 10.26 -17.46 -3.47
CA LEU A 295 9.10 -16.58 -3.19
C LEU A 295 9.34 -15.65 -1.99
N PHE A 296 10.25 -16.05 -1.10
CA PHE A 296 10.65 -15.37 0.13
C PHE A 296 12.18 -15.27 0.18
N GLU A 297 12.68 -14.19 0.79
CA GLU A 297 14.11 -13.99 1.07
C GLU A 297 14.56 -14.92 2.21
N ASN A 298 15.83 -15.34 2.17
CA ASN A 298 16.47 -16.14 3.21
C ASN A 298 17.03 -15.28 4.34
#